data_AF-A0A1F9X120-F1
#
_entry.id   AF-A0A1F9X120-F1
#
_cell.length_a   1.000
_cell.length_b   1.000
_cell.length_c   1.000
_cell.angle_alpha   90.00
_cell.angle_beta   90.00
_cell.angle_gamma   90.00
#
_symmetry.space_group_name_H-M   'P 1'
#
loop_
_entity.id
_entity.type
_entity.pdbx_description
1 polymer ?
#
loop_
_entity_poly.entity_id
_entity_poly.type
_entity_poly.pdbx_seq_one_letter_code
_entity_poly.pdbx_strand_id
1 'polypeptide(L)' 'MTIYKAKKFACRALKGSGANSGIRVIYAYDEAQDKIELIEIYFKGDKENEDKQRINKIYG' A
#
# COMPACT_ATOMS: atom_id res chain seq x y z
N MET A 1 4.51 5.56 14.58
CA MET A 1 4.13 4.84 13.36
C MET A 1 3.89 5.84 12.23
N THR A 2 4.58 5.64 11.11
CA THR A 2 4.45 6.50 9.92
C THR A 2 3.80 5.70 8.80
N ILE A 3 2.82 6.29 8.10
CA ILE A 3 2.07 5.62 7.03
C ILE A 3 2.74 5.87 5.68
N TYR A 4 2.97 4.80 4.93
CA TYR A 4 3.61 4.84 3.62
C TYR A 4 2.72 4.24 2.54
N LYS A 5 2.90 4.72 1.31
CA LYS A 5 2.23 4.21 0.10
C LYS A 5 3.27 3.79 -0.92
N ALA A 6 3.43 2.49 -1.10
CA ALA A 6 4.30 1.92 -2.13
C ALA A 6 3.51 1.75 -3.45
N LYS A 7 4.17 2.10 -4.57
CA LYS A 7 3.54 2.19 -5.91
C LYS A 7 4.24 1.38 -7.00
N LYS A 8 5.50 0.99 -6.79
CA LYS A 8 6.35 0.34 -7.79
C LYS A 8 6.49 -1.15 -7.49
N PHE A 9 5.42 -1.90 -7.73
CA PHE A 9 5.39 -3.35 -7.54
C PHE A 9 5.40 -4.06 -8.88
N ALA A 10 6.29 -5.03 -9.05
CA ALA A 10 6.22 -5.93 -10.18
C ALA A 10 5.25 -7.07 -9.87
N CYS A 11 4.38 -7.41 -10.82
CA CYS A 11 3.47 -8.54 -10.67
C CYS A 11 3.58 -9.44 -11.90
N ARG A 12 3.98 -10.70 -11.69
CA ARG A 12 4.20 -11.68 -12.76
C ARG A 12 2.91 -12.01 -13.52
N ALA A 13 1.76 -11.93 -12.85
CA ALA A 13 0.45 -12.13 -13.47
C ALA A 13 0.04 -10.95 -14.38
N LEU A 14 0.50 -9.73 -14.06
CA LEU A 14 0.22 -8.51 -14.83
C LEU A 14 1.33 -8.26 -15.85
N LYS A 15 1.35 -9.08 -16.91
CA LYS A 15 2.36 -9.02 -17.98
C LYS A 15 2.40 -7.64 -18.65
N GLY A 16 3.59 -7.21 -19.06
CA GLY A 16 3.81 -5.96 -19.79
C GLY A 16 3.87 -4.69 -18.93
N SER A 17 3.55 -4.78 -17.64
CA SER A 17 3.51 -3.60 -16.74
C SER A 17 4.81 -3.36 -15.96
N GLY A 18 5.72 -4.34 -15.88
CA GLY A 18 6.95 -4.24 -15.10
C GLY A 18 6.66 -3.83 -13.65
N ALA A 19 7.44 -2.90 -13.10
CA ALA A 19 7.19 -2.33 -11.76
C ALA A 19 5.95 -1.42 -11.70
N ASN A 20 5.33 -1.08 -12.83
CA ASN A 20 4.13 -0.27 -12.91
C ASN A 20 2.86 -1.13 -12.97
N SER A 21 2.80 -2.20 -12.17
CA SER A 21 1.66 -3.12 -12.16
C SER A 21 0.34 -2.48 -11.71
N GLY A 22 0.34 -1.24 -11.24
CA GLY A 22 -0.86 -0.59 -10.70
C GLY A 22 -1.24 -1.06 -9.29
N ILE A 23 -0.56 -2.07 -8.73
CA ILE A 23 -0.74 -2.48 -7.33
C ILE A 23 -0.25 -1.37 -6.41
N ARG A 24 -1.04 -1.08 -5.37
CA ARG A 24 -0.75 -0.12 -4.31
C ARG A 24 -0.80 -0.84 -2.99
N VAL A 25 0.24 -0.63 -2.17
CA VAL A 25 0.33 -1.18 -0.82
C VAL A 25 0.46 -0.02 0.15
N ILE A 26 -0.40 -0.03 1.16
CA ILE A 26 -0.40 0.89 2.29
C ILE A 26 0.07 0.13 3.51
N TYR A 27 1.09 0.66 4.18
CA TYR A 27 1.63 0.06 5.39
C TYR A 27 2.03 1.13 6.42
N ALA A 28 1.97 0.76 7.70
CA ALA A 28 2.59 1.53 8.77
C ALA A 28 3.98 0.97 9.06
N TYR A 29 4.94 1.86 9.29
CA TYR A 29 6.26 1.48 9.82
C TYR A 29 6.42 2.06 11.23
N ASP A 30 6.84 1.19 12.14
CA ASP A 30 7.20 1.53 13.51
C ASP A 30 8.72 1.45 13.66
N GLU A 31 9.38 2.61 13.67
CA GLU A 31 10.83 2.75 13.84
C GLU A 31 11.33 2.21 15.17
N ALA A 32 10.52 2.28 16.23
CA ALA A 32 10.94 1.82 17.56
C ALA A 32 11.01 0.30 17.65
N GLN A 33 10.16 -0.40 16.89
CA GLN A 33 10.05 -1.85 16.89
C GLN A 33 10.64 -2.51 15.64
N ASP A 34 11.18 -1.72 14.70
CA ASP A 34 11.60 -2.15 13.36
C ASP A 34 10.54 -3.05 12.69
N LYS A 35 9.28 -2.60 12.72
CA LYS A 35 8.13 -3.41 12.33
C LYS A 35 7.30 -2.73 11.25
N ILE A 36 6.90 -3.51 10.25
CA ILE A 36 5.94 -3.10 9.22
C ILE A 36 4.59 -3.78 9.46
N GLU A 37 3.52 -2.99 9.42
CA GLU A 37 2.15 -3.48 9.47
C GLU A 37 1.45 -3.21 8.14
N LEU A 38 0.97 -4.26 7.48
CA LEU A 38 0.20 -4.15 6.24
C LEU A 38 -1.21 -3.66 6.56
N ILE A 39 -1.60 -2.53 5.96
CA ILE A 39 -2.92 -1.94 6.17
C ILE A 39 -3.86 -2.32 5.02
N GLU A 40 -3.46 -2.01 3.78
CA GLU A 40 -4.31 -2.19 2.61
C GLU A 40 -3.47 -2.54 1.38
N ILE A 41 -4.00 -3.41 0.54
CA ILE A 41 -3.52 -3.63 -0.82
C ILE A 41 -4.69 -3.46 -1.77
N TYR A 42 -4.48 -2.69 -2.84
CA TYR A 42 -5.51 -2.45 -3.86
C TYR A 42 -4.90 -2.28 -5.25
N PHE A 43 -5.70 -2.53 -6.29
CA PHE A 43 -5.32 -2.29 -7.67
C PHE A 43 -5.84 -0.92 -8.12
N LYS A 44 -4.95 -0.09 -8.69
CA LYS A 44 -5.28 1.27 -9.14
C LYS A 44 -6.46 1.31 -10.12
N GLY A 45 -6.60 0.27 -10.96
CA GLY A 45 -7.68 0.19 -11.94
C GLY A 45 -9.07 0.09 -11.32
N ASP A 46 -9.17 -0.50 -10.12
CA ASP A 46 -10.45 -0.67 -9.41
C ASP A 46 -10.69 0.46 -8.41
N LYS A 47 -9.61 1.03 -7.85
CA LYS A 47 -9.66 2.08 -6.82
C LYS A 47 -8.48 3.04 -6.97
N GLU A 48 -8.75 4.33 -7.07
CA GLU A 48 -7.69 5.32 -7.30
C GLU A 48 -6.84 5.59 -6.05
N ASN A 49 -7.49 5.70 -4.89
CA ASN A 49 -6.89 6.13 -3.62
C ASN A 49 -7.21 5.13 -2.49
N GLU A 50 -6.34 5.10 -1.49
CA GLU A 50 -6.49 4.38 -0.23
C GLU A 50 -7.71 4.83 0.57
N ASP A 51 -8.19 3.95 1.46
CA ASP A 51 -9.24 4.31 2.40
C ASP A 51 -8.67 5.13 3.58
N LYS A 52 -8.67 6.46 3.42
CA LYS A 52 -8.21 7.39 4.45
C LYS A 52 -9.02 7.32 5.74
N GLN A 53 -10.32 7.00 5.65
CA GLN A 53 -11.18 6.90 6.83
C GLN A 53 -10.80 5.67 7.66
N ARG A 54 -10.52 4.55 6.99
CA ARG A 54 -10.02 3.33 7.64
C ARG A 54 -8.67 3.55 8.32
N ILE A 55 -7.73 4.24 7.66
CA ILE A 55 -6.41 4.54 8.25
C ILE A 55 -6.55 5.39 9.51
N ASN A 56 -7.39 6.44 9.46
CA ASN A 56 -7.66 7.29 10.61
C ASN A 56 -8.34 6.50 11.74
N LYS A 57 -9.28 5.60 11.45
CA LYS A 57 -9.89 4.77 12.49
C LYS A 57 -8.90 3.85 13.23
N ILE A 58 -7.85 3.38 12.55
CA ILE A 58 -6.87 2.45 13.13
C ILE A 58 -5.76 3.20 13.90
N TYR A 59 -5.33 4.37 13.41
CA TYR A 59 -4.14 5.08 13.90
C TYR A 59 -4.36 6.55 14.27
N GLY A 60 -5.58 7.06 14.18
CA GLY A 60 -5.97 8.44 14.52
C GLY A 60 -6.30 8.63 15.99
#